data_AF-A0A1B7LB33-F1
#
_entry.id   AF-A0A1B7LB33-F1
#
_cell.length_a   1.000
_cell.length_b   1.000
_cell.length_c   1.000
_cell.angle_alpha   90.00
_cell.angle_beta   90.00
_cell.angle_gamma   90.00
#
_symmetry.space_group_name_H-M   'P 1'
#
loop_
_entity.id
_entity.type
_entity.pdbx_description
1 polymer ?
#
loop_
_entity_poly.entity_id
_entity_poly.type
_entity_poly.pdbx_seq_one_letter_code
_entity_poly.pdbx_strand_id
1 'polypeptide(L)'
;MKHPTNTRIIFADSIDEARRKYRDLKIKSKDPTPVLTCFKVTEIEDFDLSAGFNLVGEISVSPPIMEEIRQDPARAYVLYMMEDTDHEKKITKSN
;
A
#
# COMPACT_ATOMS: atom_id res chain seq x y z
N MET A 1 -15.54 -7.99 -2.03
CA MET A 1 -15.01 -6.74 -2.64
C MET A 1 -13.55 -6.61 -2.23
N LYS A 2 -12.66 -6.10 -3.10
CA LYS A 2 -11.23 -5.99 -2.74
C LYS A 2 -10.98 -4.76 -1.88
N HIS A 3 -10.24 -4.91 -0.79
CA HIS A 3 -9.89 -3.84 0.13
C HIS A 3 -8.37 -3.69 0.24
N PRO A 4 -7.85 -2.47 0.39
CA PRO A 4 -6.43 -2.26 0.63
C PRO A 4 -6.05 -2.72 2.05
N THR A 5 -5.03 -3.55 2.15
CA THR A 5 -4.48 -4.05 3.40
C THR A 5 -2.96 -3.97 3.40
N ASN A 6 -2.36 -4.09 4.58
CA ASN A 6 -0.91 -4.25 4.75
C ASN A 6 -0.06 -3.11 4.16
N THR A 7 -0.56 -1.87 4.21
CA THR A 7 0.15 -0.69 3.69
C THR A 7 1.54 -0.50 4.29
N ARG A 8 2.52 -0.18 3.45
CA ARG A 8 3.89 0.19 3.82
C ARG A 8 4.40 1.34 2.97
N ILE A 9 5.20 2.20 3.59
CA ILE A 9 6.06 3.16 2.87
C ILE A 9 7.43 2.52 2.72
N ILE A 10 7.95 2.50 1.49
CA ILE A 10 9.25 1.92 1.17
C ILE A 10 10.07 2.96 0.42
N PHE A 11 11.25 3.26 0.93
CA PHE A 11 12.22 4.10 0.25
C PHE A 11 13.09 3.24 -0.68
N ALA A 12 13.09 3.55 -1.98
CA ALA A 12 13.79 2.79 -3.00
C ALA A 12 14.18 3.67 -4.19
N ASP A 13 15.16 3.22 -4.98
CA ASP A 13 15.64 3.93 -6.17
C ASP A 13 14.84 3.54 -7.43
N SER A 14 14.04 2.47 -7.34
CA SER A 14 13.18 1.98 -8.42
C SER A 14 11.93 1.28 -7.91
N ILE A 15 10.92 1.18 -8.77
CA ILE A 15 9.67 0.45 -8.48
C ILE A 15 9.93 -1.04 -8.22
N ASP A 16 10.87 -1.66 -8.94
CA ASP A 16 11.23 -3.07 -8.79
C ASP A 16 11.90 -3.34 -7.44
N GLU A 17 12.77 -2.43 -7.01
CA GLU A 17 13.36 -2.47 -5.68
C GLU A 17 12.30 -2.29 -4.59
N ALA A 18 11.37 -1.34 -4.75
CA ALA A 18 10.31 -1.10 -3.78
C ALA A 18 9.43 -2.36 -3.59
N ARG A 19 9.04 -3.00 -4.71
CA ARG A 19 8.29 -4.25 -4.72
C ARG A 19 9.08 -5.42 -4.13
N ARG A 20 10.40 -5.49 -4.37
CA ARG A 20 11.27 -6.50 -3.75
C ARG A 20 11.32 -6.32 -2.24
N LYS A 21 11.65 -5.11 -1.76
CA LYS A 21 11.70 -4.77 -0.33
C LYS A 21 10.37 -5.09 0.38
N TYR A 22 9.24 -4.77 -0.24
CA TYR A 22 7.93 -5.13 0.31
C TYR A 22 7.73 -6.65 0.40
N ARG A 23 8.08 -7.42 -0.64
CA ARG A 23 8.01 -8.89 -0.62
C ARG A 23 8.93 -9.50 0.44
N ASP A 24 10.09 -8.89 0.69
CA ASP A 24 11.04 -9.34 1.71
C ASP A 24 10.51 -9.18 3.14
N LEU A 25 9.46 -8.38 3.36
CA LEU A 25 8.75 -8.29 4.64
C LEU A 25 7.98 -9.58 4.99
N LYS A 26 7.79 -10.50 4.01
CA LYS A 26 7.11 -11.80 4.18
C LYS A 26 5.72 -11.66 4.83
N ILE A 27 5.00 -10.60 4.49
CA ILE A 27 3.63 -10.35 4.96
C ILE A 27 2.72 -11.45 4.40
N LYS A 28 1.93 -12.08 5.28
CA LYS A 28 0.96 -13.10 4.88
C LYS A 28 -0.34 -12.44 4.44
N SER A 29 -0.81 -12.81 3.27
CA SER A 29 -2.16 -12.49 2.79
C SER A 29 -3.14 -13.59 3.16
N LYS A 30 -4.39 -13.22 3.47
CA LYS A 30 -5.51 -14.17 3.59
C LYS A 30 -6.15 -14.48 2.24
N ASP A 31 -6.03 -13.58 1.26
CA ASP A 31 -6.43 -13.81 -0.12
C ASP A 31 -5.38 -14.71 -0.81
N PRO A 32 -5.77 -15.78 -1.52
CA PRO A 32 -4.84 -16.60 -2.31
C PRO A 32 -4.22 -15.85 -3.50
N THR A 33 -4.84 -14.75 -3.94
CA THR A 33 -4.43 -13.94 -5.10
C THR A 33 -4.40 -12.45 -4.77
N PRO A 34 -3.62 -12.01 -3.75
CA PRO A 34 -3.53 -10.60 -3.41
C PRO A 34 -2.84 -9.85 -4.55
N VAL A 35 -3.36 -8.67 -4.89
CA VAL A 35 -2.72 -7.82 -5.90
C VAL A 35 -1.90 -6.76 -5.19
N LEU A 36 -0.58 -6.76 -5.40
CA LEU A 36 0.28 -5.73 -4.86
C LEU A 36 0.18 -4.45 -5.70
N THR A 37 -0.28 -3.38 -5.08
CA THR A 37 -0.30 -2.05 -5.65
C THR A 37 0.92 -1.27 -5.18
N CYS A 38 1.49 -0.42 -6.04
CA CYS A 38 2.67 0.39 -5.76
C CYS A 38 2.55 1.74 -6.47
N PHE A 39 2.67 2.83 -5.70
CA PHE A 39 2.66 4.20 -6.22
C PHE A 39 3.91 4.94 -5.76
N LYS A 40 4.57 5.65 -6.67
CA LYS A 40 5.61 6.61 -6.31
C LYS A 40 4.96 7.94 -5.96
N VAL A 41 5.24 8.48 -4.77
CA VAL A 41 4.50 9.66 -4.28
C VAL A 41 4.64 10.88 -5.21
N THR A 42 5.81 11.05 -5.83
CA THR A 42 6.08 12.17 -6.75
C THR A 42 5.45 12.02 -8.13
N GLU A 43 4.90 10.84 -8.46
CA GLU A 43 4.23 10.57 -9.74
C GLU A 43 2.70 10.66 -9.62
N ILE A 44 2.18 10.92 -8.42
CA ILE A 44 0.76 11.10 -8.16
C ILE A 44 0.43 12.58 -8.36
N GLU A 45 -0.44 12.88 -9.32
CA GLU A 45 -0.79 14.25 -9.72
C GLU A 45 -1.34 15.10 -8.56
N ASP A 46 -2.23 14.52 -7.75
CA ASP A 46 -2.90 15.20 -6.64
C ASP A 46 -2.13 15.12 -5.30
N PHE A 47 -0.89 14.65 -5.30
CA PHE A 47 -0.12 14.47 -4.06
C PHE A 47 0.58 15.76 -3.66
N ASP A 48 0.18 16.33 -2.52
CA ASP A 48 0.76 17.55 -1.97
C ASP A 48 1.67 17.23 -0.77
N LEU A 49 2.97 17.45 -0.92
CA LEU A 49 3.96 17.26 0.15
C LEU A 49 3.74 18.17 1.37
N SER A 50 3.11 19.33 1.17
CA SER A 50 2.80 20.29 2.22
C SER A 50 1.52 19.95 2.98
N ALA A 51 0.67 19.08 2.43
CA ALA A 51 -0.56 18.67 3.07
C ALA A 51 -0.30 17.83 4.34
N GLY A 52 -1.24 17.92 5.28
CA GLY A 52 -1.24 17.11 6.50
C GLY A 52 -1.53 15.63 6.24
N PHE A 53 -2.24 15.31 5.17
CA PHE A 53 -2.53 13.95 4.73
C PHE A 53 -2.70 13.93 3.20
N ASN A 54 -2.55 12.77 2.58
CA ASN A 54 -2.84 12.58 1.15
C ASN A 54 -3.62 11.29 0.91
N LEU A 55 -4.39 11.25 -0.18
CA LEU A 55 -4.96 10.01 -0.70
C LEU A 55 -4.01 9.41 -1.73
N VAL A 56 -3.64 8.14 -1.55
CA VAL A 56 -2.77 7.40 -2.47
C VAL A 56 -3.48 6.14 -2.90
N GLY A 57 -3.98 6.13 -4.13
CA GLY A 57 -4.86 5.08 -4.62
C GLY A 57 -6.11 4.97 -3.75
N GLU A 58 -6.23 3.88 -3.00
CA GLU A 58 -7.40 3.57 -2.15
C GLU A 58 -7.15 3.81 -0.65
N ILE A 59 -6.00 4.42 -0.27
CA ILE A 59 -5.66 4.63 1.13
C ILE A 59 -5.40 6.10 1.46
N SER A 60 -5.69 6.47 2.71
CA SER A 60 -5.27 7.76 3.27
C SER A 60 -3.95 7.61 4.01
N VAL A 61 -2.98 8.44 3.65
CA VAL A 61 -1.68 8.55 4.31
C VAL A 61 -1.77 9.60 5.41
N SER A 62 -1.70 9.17 6.66
CA SER A 62 -1.84 10.03 7.86
C SER A 62 -0.64 10.96 8.09
N PRO A 63 -0.77 12.01 8.93
CA PRO A 63 0.30 12.97 9.19
C PRO A 63 1.66 12.38 9.60
N PRO A 64 1.77 11.39 10.50
CA PRO A 64 3.06 10.81 10.86
C PRO A 64 3.77 10.15 9.66
N ILE A 65 3.00 9.53 8.78
CA ILE A 65 3.54 8.89 7.58
C ILE A 65 3.91 9.95 6.53
N MET A 66 3.14 11.04 6.44
CA MET A 66 3.53 12.19 5.62
C MET A 66 4.85 12.82 6.09
N GLU A 67 5.11 12.87 7.41
CA GLU A 67 6.39 13.32 7.96
C GLU A 67 7.56 12.43 7.54
N GLU A 68 7.37 11.11 7.52
CA GLU A 68 8.36 10.16 7.01
C GLU A 68 8.62 10.37 5.51
N ILE A 69 7.55 10.45 4.70
CA ILE A 69 7.65 10.66 3.25
C ILE A 69 8.41 11.95 2.93
N ARG A 70 8.17 13.03 3.69
CA ARG A 70 8.85 14.33 3.52
C ARG A 70 10.37 14.27 3.72
N GLN A 71 10.90 13.25 4.41
CA GLN A 71 12.35 13.11 4.58
C GLN A 71 13.05 12.75 3.26
N ASP A 72 12.40 11.97 2.39
CA ASP A 72 12.97 11.52 1.11
C ASP A 72 11.84 11.22 0.09
N PRO A 73 11.11 12.25 -0.38
CA PRO A 73 9.93 12.05 -1.20
C PRO A 73 10.25 11.46 -2.58
N ALA A 74 11.44 11.77 -3.12
CA ALA A 74 11.88 11.27 -4.43
C ALA A 74 12.00 9.73 -4.46
N ARG A 75 12.24 9.12 -3.30
CA ARG A 75 12.44 7.67 -3.14
C ARG A 75 11.26 7.00 -2.45
N ALA A 76 10.25 7.75 -2.01
CA ALA A 76 9.12 7.20 -1.28
C ALA A 76 8.11 6.51 -2.22
N TYR A 77 7.89 5.22 -1.97
CA TYR A 77 6.84 4.42 -2.59
C TYR A 77 5.82 3.98 -1.54
N VAL A 78 4.54 4.08 -1.89
CA VAL A 78 3.42 3.59 -1.09
C VAL A 78 2.97 2.25 -1.69
N LEU A 79 3.04 1.19 -0.91
CA LEU A 79 2.66 -0.16 -1.32
C LEU A 79 1.60 -0.74 -0.40
N TYR A 80 0.62 -1.44 -0.96
CA TYR A 80 -0.41 -2.16 -0.20
C TYR A 80 -0.95 -3.32 -1.04
N MET A 81 -1.54 -4.32 -0.38
CA MET A 81 -2.21 -5.44 -1.06
C MET A 81 -3.69 -5.15 -1.21
N MET A 82 -4.26 -5.43 -2.39
CA MET A 82 -5.71 -5.48 -2.60
C MET A 82 -6.17 -6.92 -2.42
N GLU A 83 -6.92 -7.17 -1.34
CA GLU A 83 -7.37 -8.50 -0.91
C GLU A 83 -8.91 -8.59 -0.93
N ASP A 84 -9.46 -9.70 -1.42
CA ASP A 84 -10.89 -10.00 -1.30
C ASP A 84 -11.19 -10.62 0.08
N THR A 85 -11.74 -9.82 0.99
CA THR A 85 -12.02 -10.24 2.37
C THR A 85 -13.28 -11.10 2.51
N ASP A 86 -14.05 -11.33 1.44
CA ASP A 86 -15.30 -12.11 1.48
C ASP A 86 -15.11 -13.64 1.50
N HIS A 87 -13.88 -14.14 1.38
CA HIS A 87 -13.62 -15.59 1.39
C HIS A 87 -13.91 -16.27 2.75
N GLU A 88 -13.97 -15.53 3.86
CA GLU A 88 -14.33 -16.09 5.18
C GLU A 88 -15.83 -16.46 5.32
N LYS A 89 -16.73 -15.96 4.45
CA LYS A 89 -18.19 -16.14 4.66
C LYS A 89 -18.83 -17.33 3.95
N LYS A 90 -18.12 -18.05 3.07
CA LYS A 90 -18.75 -19.11 2.24
C LYS A 90 -18.65 -20.54 2.81
N ILE A 91 -17.94 -20.76 3.92
CA ILE A 91 -17.70 -22.13 4.45
C ILE A 91 -18.74 -22.54 5.53
N THR A 92 -19.62 -21.64 5.99
CA THR A 92 -20.54 -21.92 7.12
C THR A 92 -22.02 -22.10 6.75
N LYS A 93 -22.38 -22.30 5.47
CA LYS A 93 -23.77 -22.61 5.09
C LYS A 93 -23.86 -23.71 4.04
N SER A 94 -23.68 -24.95 4.49
CA SER A 94 -24.32 -26.13 3.90
C SER A 94 -24.69 -27.05 5.07
N ASN A 95 -25.90 -26.84 5.62
CA ASN A 95 -26.63 -27.83 6.40
C ASN A 95 -27.59 -28.55 5.47
#